data_AF-A0A9N8WAV2-F1
#
_entry.id   AF-A0A9N8WAV2-F1
#
_cell.length_a   1.000
_cell.length_b   1.000
_cell.length_c   1.000
_cell.angle_alpha   90.00
_cell.angle_beta   90.00
_cell.angle_gamma   90.00
#
_symmetry.space_group_name_H-M   'P 1'
#
loop_
_entity.id
_entity.type
_entity.pdbx_description
1 polymer ?
#
loop_
_entity_poly.entity_id
_entity_poly.type
_entity_poly.pdbx_seq_one_letter_code
_entity_poly.pdbx_strand_id
1 'polypeptide(L)'
;MVPQKTVKIQVTNPSRSNTDISIEPSQQPQQSQILEQASPQFTEKPYPSTSYPYRIKKIKKFCKKTCNCSRLVLCFLFLLIVATIIIIVLLLRKNPFIFVRPHCKSQFGDPSLNATFDILGQLETGLPSDTDPVELYSYVGSLSCIGRYQFTEPILLNLGYYNPLPGDDYYKNGSDKNLWKGTWTGKNGCYSYQDFLKNKQDVQEHAIREAFQLNLAVINQTLNSNFSFLEQPFKFTGGCNVPINGEVVTNVTMAGILASAHLIDAVKVANAFLNATAQCDDIKKESITMFLSDFNECDFSKENIDAAVSAFDK
;
A
#
# COMPACT_ATOMS: atom_id res chain seq x y z
N MET A 1 38.78 35.09 19.68
CA MET A 1 40.16 34.58 19.68
C MET A 1 40.11 33.07 19.88
N VAL A 2 40.79 32.35 19.00
CA VAL A 2 40.83 30.89 18.76
C VAL A 2 41.79 30.25 19.79
N PRO A 3 41.70 28.95 20.14
CA PRO A 3 42.25 27.91 19.27
C PRO A 3 41.31 26.73 18.95
N GLN A 4 41.28 26.42 17.66
CA GLN A 4 40.81 25.17 17.06
C GLN A 4 41.79 24.03 17.40
N LYS A 5 41.27 22.81 17.53
CA LYS A 5 42.09 21.59 17.52
C LYS A 5 41.64 20.71 16.35
N THR A 6 42.48 20.72 15.32
CA THR A 6 42.39 19.91 14.10
C THR A 6 42.86 18.49 14.40
N VAL A 7 42.11 17.47 14.02
CA VAL A 7 42.59 16.09 13.95
C VAL A 7 42.44 15.61 12.51
N LYS A 8 43.59 15.44 11.85
CA LYS A 8 43.75 14.73 10.57
C LYS A 8 43.82 13.24 10.87
N ILE A 9 43.05 12.41 10.18
CA ILE A 9 43.34 10.98 10.05
C ILE A 9 43.38 10.62 8.58
N GLN A 10 44.40 9.83 8.27
CA GLN A 10 44.95 9.53 6.96
C GLN A 10 44.15 8.49 6.18
N VAL A 11 44.16 8.69 4.87
CA VAL A 11 43.85 7.75 3.81
C VAL A 11 44.82 6.57 3.85
N THR A 12 44.30 5.34 3.86
CA THR A 12 45.02 4.16 3.35
C THR A 12 44.03 3.21 2.66
N ASN A 13 44.17 3.10 1.33
CA ASN A 13 43.82 1.90 0.57
C ASN A 13 45.13 1.17 0.30
N PRO A 14 45.14 -0.17 0.29
CA PRO A 14 45.41 -0.79 -1.02
C PRO A 14 44.72 -2.14 -1.29
N SER A 15 44.52 -2.35 -2.59
CA SER A 15 44.72 -3.60 -3.36
C SER A 15 43.68 -4.73 -3.30
N ARG A 16 42.88 -4.79 -4.36
CA ARG A 16 42.90 -5.82 -5.43
C ARG A 16 43.24 -7.26 -5.00
N SER A 17 42.29 -8.18 -5.17
CA SER A 17 42.57 -9.50 -5.73
C SER A 17 41.37 -9.99 -6.56
N ASN A 18 41.67 -10.40 -7.79
CA ASN A 18 40.81 -11.15 -8.69
C ASN A 18 40.72 -12.59 -8.20
N THR A 19 39.55 -13.20 -8.29
CA THR A 19 39.44 -14.63 -8.60
C THR A 19 38.19 -14.88 -9.40
N ASP A 20 38.43 -15.27 -10.65
CA ASP A 20 37.53 -15.95 -11.57
C ASP A 20 37.07 -17.31 -11.03
N ILE A 21 36.16 -17.94 -11.81
CA ILE A 21 35.83 -19.38 -11.86
C ILE A 21 34.73 -19.77 -10.85
N SER A 22 33.58 -20.39 -11.18
CA SER A 22 33.21 -21.20 -12.33
C SER A 22 31.68 -21.21 -12.53
N ILE A 23 31.28 -21.31 -13.79
CA ILE A 23 29.93 -21.67 -14.26
C ILE A 23 29.91 -23.18 -14.47
N GLU A 24 28.91 -23.90 -13.95
CA GLU A 24 28.43 -25.19 -14.50
C GLU A 24 27.02 -25.54 -13.94
N PRO A 25 26.27 -26.47 -14.56
CA PRO A 25 24.95 -26.10 -15.08
C PRO A 25 23.78 -26.91 -14.51
N SER A 26 22.60 -26.38 -14.83
CA SER A 26 21.27 -26.99 -14.97
C SER A 26 21.18 -28.52 -14.84
N GLN A 27 20.38 -28.99 -13.88
CA GLN A 27 19.75 -30.30 -13.92
C GLN A 27 18.25 -30.16 -14.20
N GLN A 28 17.81 -30.86 -15.25
CA GLN A 28 16.43 -31.03 -15.69
C GLN A 28 15.58 -31.84 -14.70
N PRO A 29 14.24 -31.70 -14.77
CA PRO A 29 13.31 -32.37 -13.88
C PRO A 29 13.06 -33.83 -14.26
N GLN A 30 12.97 -34.70 -13.25
CA GLN A 30 12.53 -36.09 -13.39
C GLN A 30 11.02 -36.17 -13.66
N GLN A 31 10.67 -36.88 -14.73
CA GLN A 31 9.32 -37.32 -15.08
C GLN A 31 8.83 -38.38 -14.10
N SER A 32 7.70 -38.12 -13.44
CA SER A 32 6.94 -39.10 -12.66
C SER A 32 5.82 -39.70 -13.50
N GLN A 33 5.69 -41.01 -13.38
CA GLN A 33 4.94 -41.93 -14.22
C GLN A 33 3.42 -41.74 -14.12
N ILE A 34 2.77 -41.86 -15.29
CA ILE A 34 1.33 -41.92 -15.47
C ILE A 34 0.84 -43.30 -15.04
N LEU A 35 -0.05 -43.35 -14.04
CA LEU A 35 -0.73 -44.55 -13.58
C LEU A 35 -1.99 -44.78 -14.43
N GLU A 36 -1.99 -45.88 -15.17
CA GLU A 36 -3.08 -46.38 -16.01
C GLU A 36 -4.20 -46.95 -15.11
N GLN A 37 -5.37 -46.29 -15.05
CA GLN A 37 -6.56 -46.80 -14.37
C GLN A 37 -7.53 -47.44 -15.38
N ALA A 38 -7.79 -48.72 -15.14
CA ALA A 38 -8.71 -49.56 -15.89
C ALA A 38 -10.16 -49.10 -15.77
N SER A 39 -10.87 -49.03 -16.91
CA SER A 39 -12.32 -48.83 -16.99
C SER A 39 -13.08 -50.15 -16.80
N PRO A 40 -14.14 -50.20 -15.96
CA PRO A 40 -15.05 -51.34 -15.91
C PRO A 40 -16.11 -51.25 -17.02
N GLN A 41 -16.27 -52.35 -17.76
CA GLN A 41 -17.36 -52.56 -18.72
C GLN A 41 -18.70 -52.63 -18.00
N PHE A 42 -19.62 -51.72 -18.36
CA PHE A 42 -21.04 -51.80 -17.98
C PHE A 42 -21.82 -52.55 -19.05
N THR A 43 -22.41 -53.68 -18.67
CA THR A 43 -23.38 -54.44 -19.46
C THR A 43 -24.74 -53.75 -19.47
N GLU A 44 -25.20 -53.31 -20.65
CA GLU A 44 -26.56 -52.83 -20.89
C GLU A 44 -27.59 -53.96 -20.81
N LYS A 45 -28.66 -53.75 -20.04
CA LYS A 45 -29.89 -54.53 -20.13
C LYS A 45 -30.94 -53.73 -20.93
N PRO A 46 -31.66 -54.34 -21.88
CA PRO A 46 -32.68 -53.65 -22.65
C PRO A 46 -33.96 -53.49 -21.81
N TYR A 47 -34.44 -52.24 -21.71
CA TYR A 47 -35.75 -51.93 -21.15
C TYR A 47 -36.85 -52.07 -22.22
N PRO A 48 -38.03 -52.63 -21.87
CA PRO A 48 -39.13 -52.78 -22.80
C PRO A 48 -39.85 -51.45 -23.05
N SER A 49 -40.10 -51.19 -24.33
CA SER A 49 -40.93 -50.08 -24.82
C SER A 49 -42.38 -50.24 -24.35
N THR A 50 -42.88 -49.27 -23.59
CA THR A 50 -44.33 -49.14 -23.33
C THR A 50 -44.84 -47.88 -23.98
N SER A 51 -45.73 -48.08 -24.97
CA SER A 51 -46.48 -47.03 -25.65
C SER A 51 -47.58 -46.49 -24.72
N TYR A 52 -47.62 -45.17 -24.51
CA TYR A 52 -48.79 -44.49 -23.96
C TYR A 52 -49.25 -43.40 -24.93
N PRO A 53 -50.47 -43.50 -25.49
CA PRO A 53 -51.05 -42.41 -26.25
C PRO A 53 -51.88 -41.49 -25.33
N TYR A 54 -51.98 -40.24 -25.77
CA TYR A 54 -53.14 -39.37 -25.57
C TYR A 54 -53.32 -38.63 -24.23
N ARG A 55 -52.41 -37.68 -23.91
CA ARG A 55 -52.76 -36.50 -23.08
C ARG A 55 -51.97 -35.20 -23.39
N ILE A 56 -51.51 -35.00 -24.63
CA ILE A 56 -50.66 -33.85 -25.04
C ILE A 56 -51.48 -32.66 -25.60
N LYS A 57 -52.63 -32.32 -25.01
CA LYS A 57 -53.36 -31.08 -25.40
C LYS A 57 -53.55 -30.07 -24.27
N LYS A 58 -53.49 -30.48 -22.99
CA LYS A 58 -53.56 -29.53 -21.85
C LYS A 58 -52.19 -28.98 -21.41
N ILE A 59 -51.10 -29.70 -21.64
CA ILE A 59 -49.74 -29.26 -21.25
C ILE A 59 -49.23 -28.11 -22.13
N LYS A 60 -49.59 -28.07 -23.44
CA LYS A 60 -49.18 -26.99 -24.36
C LYS A 60 -49.67 -25.60 -23.92
N LYS A 61 -50.83 -25.50 -23.27
CA LYS A 61 -51.38 -24.21 -22.80
C LYS A 61 -50.73 -23.75 -21.49
N PHE A 62 -50.24 -24.68 -20.67
CA PHE A 62 -49.52 -24.38 -19.42
C PHE A 62 -48.05 -24.00 -19.69
N CYS A 63 -47.36 -24.71 -20.60
CA CYS A 63 -45.99 -24.40 -21.00
C CYS A 63 -45.83 -23.03 -21.70
N LYS A 64 -46.88 -22.53 -22.37
CA LYS A 64 -46.84 -21.21 -23.02
C LYS A 64 -46.88 -20.05 -22.01
N LYS A 65 -47.44 -20.27 -20.81
CA LYS A 65 -47.52 -19.26 -19.75
C LYS A 65 -46.27 -19.24 -18.86
N THR A 66 -45.64 -20.39 -18.63
CA THR A 66 -44.37 -20.50 -17.88
C THR A 66 -43.14 -20.04 -18.66
N CYS A 67 -43.17 -20.08 -20.00
CA CYS A 67 -42.07 -19.61 -20.85
C CYS A 67 -41.82 -18.08 -20.73
N ASN A 68 -42.87 -17.29 -20.46
CA ASN A 68 -42.73 -15.85 -20.27
C ASN A 68 -42.12 -15.48 -18.91
N CYS A 69 -42.41 -16.24 -17.84
CA CYS A 69 -41.77 -16.01 -16.54
C CYS A 69 -40.27 -16.31 -16.56
N SER A 70 -39.86 -17.40 -17.22
CA SER A 70 -38.43 -17.73 -17.36
C SER A 70 -37.67 -16.65 -18.14
N ARG A 71 -38.26 -16.10 -19.20
CA ARG A 71 -37.68 -14.97 -19.94
C ARG A 71 -37.59 -13.69 -19.11
N LEU A 72 -38.63 -13.37 -18.32
CA LEU A 72 -38.60 -12.22 -17.42
C LEU A 72 -37.51 -12.37 -16.34
N VAL A 73 -37.40 -13.54 -15.71
CA VAL A 73 -36.34 -13.83 -14.72
C VAL A 73 -34.95 -13.68 -15.34
N LEU A 74 -34.74 -14.22 -16.54
CA LEU A 74 -33.46 -14.08 -17.25
C LEU A 74 -33.15 -12.61 -17.59
N CYS A 75 -34.15 -11.82 -18.02
CA CYS A 75 -33.98 -10.39 -18.24
C CYS A 75 -33.63 -9.64 -16.94
N PHE A 76 -34.28 -9.96 -15.82
CA PHE A 76 -33.95 -9.35 -14.52
C PHE A 76 -32.52 -9.70 -14.08
N LEU A 77 -32.10 -10.96 -14.20
CA LEU A 77 -30.74 -11.37 -13.87
C LEU A 77 -29.71 -10.67 -14.77
N PHE A 78 -29.99 -10.55 -16.06
CA PHE A 78 -29.13 -9.82 -16.99
C PHE A 78 -29.01 -8.34 -16.60
N LEU A 79 -30.12 -7.67 -16.26
CA LEU A 79 -30.11 -6.28 -15.80
C LEU A 79 -29.33 -6.10 -14.50
N LEU A 80 -29.44 -7.04 -13.56
CA LEU A 80 -28.65 -7.02 -12.32
C LEU A 80 -27.15 -7.17 -12.61
N ILE A 81 -26.77 -8.10 -13.48
CA ILE A 81 -25.37 -8.27 -13.88
C ILE A 81 -24.83 -6.99 -14.54
N VAL A 82 -25.59 -6.40 -15.47
CA VAL A 82 -25.20 -5.13 -16.12
C VAL A 82 -25.07 -4.01 -15.09
N ALA A 83 -26.02 -3.88 -14.15
CA ALA A 83 -25.95 -2.89 -13.08
C ALA A 83 -24.72 -3.10 -12.19
N THR A 84 -24.42 -4.35 -11.80
CA THR A 84 -23.23 -4.70 -11.03
C THR A 84 -21.95 -4.37 -11.79
N ILE A 85 -21.86 -4.67 -13.09
CA ILE A 85 -20.70 -4.33 -13.93
C ILE A 85 -20.53 -2.80 -14.00
N ILE A 86 -21.61 -2.05 -14.23
CA ILE A 86 -21.56 -0.58 -14.26
C ILE A 86 -21.04 -0.04 -12.91
N ILE A 87 -21.53 -0.57 -11.78
CA ILE A 87 -21.07 -0.18 -10.45
C ILE A 87 -19.57 -0.47 -10.30
N ILE A 88 -19.10 -1.67 -10.67
CA ILE A 88 -17.69 -2.05 -10.59
C ILE A 88 -16.82 -1.11 -11.45
N VAL A 89 -17.24 -0.80 -12.67
CA VAL A 89 -16.52 0.12 -13.57
C VAL A 89 -16.45 1.53 -12.98
N LEU A 90 -17.56 2.02 -12.39
CA LEU A 90 -17.57 3.33 -11.75
C LEU A 90 -16.68 3.38 -10.50
N LEU A 91 -16.62 2.30 -9.73
CA LEU A 91 -15.71 2.17 -8.59
C LEU A 91 -14.25 2.15 -9.04
N LEU A 92 -13.91 1.31 -10.02
CA LEU A 92 -12.56 1.22 -10.60
C LEU A 92 -12.10 2.53 -11.24
N ARG A 93 -13.01 3.29 -11.85
CA ARG A 93 -12.67 4.61 -12.42
C ARG A 93 -12.33 5.64 -11.35
N LYS A 94 -12.92 5.53 -10.16
CA LYS A 94 -12.63 6.44 -9.04
C LYS A 94 -11.37 6.03 -8.27
N ASN A 95 -11.14 4.74 -8.12
CA ASN A 95 -9.94 4.20 -7.50
C ASN A 95 -9.66 2.82 -8.14
N PRO A 96 -8.71 2.74 -9.10
CA PRO A 96 -8.39 1.49 -9.78
C PRO A 96 -7.76 0.46 -8.83
N PHE A 97 -7.29 0.91 -7.66
CA PHE A 97 -6.60 0.07 -6.68
C PHE A 97 -7.53 -0.56 -5.63
N ILE A 98 -8.86 -0.41 -5.77
CA ILE A 98 -9.84 -1.06 -4.88
C ILE A 98 -9.68 -2.58 -4.85
N PHE A 99 -9.28 -3.20 -5.97
CA PHE A 99 -9.14 -4.66 -6.06
C PHE A 99 -7.70 -5.15 -6.24
N VAL A 100 -6.80 -4.28 -6.75
CA VAL A 100 -5.40 -4.61 -6.97
C VAL A 100 -4.57 -3.47 -6.40
N ARG A 101 -4.00 -3.66 -5.21
CA ARG A 101 -3.10 -2.66 -4.64
C ARG A 101 -1.77 -2.68 -5.41
N PRO A 102 -1.17 -1.51 -5.69
CA PRO A 102 0.17 -1.45 -6.22
C PRO A 102 1.13 -2.05 -5.18
N HIS A 103 1.96 -2.98 -5.63
CA HIS A 103 3.04 -3.55 -4.83
C HIS A 103 4.37 -2.98 -5.26
N CYS A 104 5.23 -2.74 -4.29
CA CYS A 104 6.60 -2.37 -4.55
C CYS A 104 7.36 -3.61 -5.05
N LYS A 105 8.14 -3.45 -6.12
CA LYS A 105 8.82 -4.56 -6.79
C LYS A 105 10.30 -4.50 -6.49
N SER A 106 10.83 -5.60 -5.93
CA SER A 106 12.24 -5.98 -5.76
C SER A 106 13.28 -4.91 -6.14
N GLN A 107 13.38 -3.86 -5.33
CA GLN A 107 14.35 -2.77 -5.47
C GLN A 107 15.06 -2.53 -4.14
N PHE A 108 16.32 -2.09 -4.21
CA PHE A 108 17.13 -1.75 -3.04
C PHE A 108 17.74 -0.36 -3.19
N GLY A 109 17.86 0.37 -2.08
CA GLY A 109 18.51 1.68 -2.03
C GLY A 109 17.67 2.81 -2.65
N ASP A 110 18.30 3.75 -3.35
CA ASP A 110 17.61 4.95 -3.87
C ASP A 110 16.46 4.66 -4.84
N PRO A 111 16.57 3.69 -5.78
CA PRO A 111 15.43 3.30 -6.62
C PRO A 111 14.23 2.84 -5.78
N SER A 112 14.48 2.03 -4.75
CA SER A 112 13.45 1.54 -3.83
C SER A 112 12.77 2.67 -3.07
N LEU A 113 13.54 3.65 -2.60
CA LEU A 113 13.01 4.81 -1.91
C LEU A 113 12.07 5.63 -2.82
N ASN A 114 12.48 5.87 -4.06
CA ASN A 114 11.63 6.57 -5.03
C ASN A 114 10.38 5.77 -5.40
N ALA A 115 10.52 4.46 -5.65
CA ALA A 115 9.38 3.57 -5.89
C ALA A 115 8.41 3.54 -4.70
N THR A 116 8.94 3.63 -3.48
CA THR A 116 8.13 3.71 -2.25
C THR A 116 7.27 4.96 -2.25
N PHE A 117 7.83 6.13 -2.59
CA PHE A 117 7.04 7.36 -2.71
C PHE A 117 6.01 7.28 -3.83
N ASP A 118 6.36 6.70 -4.98
CA ASP A 118 5.42 6.54 -6.09
C ASP A 118 4.21 5.69 -5.72
N ILE A 119 4.43 4.59 -4.99
CA ILE A 119 3.38 3.67 -4.56
C ILE A 119 2.59 4.27 -3.41
N LEU A 120 3.26 4.91 -2.45
CA LEU A 120 2.58 5.62 -1.36
C LEU A 120 1.62 6.68 -1.91
N GLY A 121 2.06 7.49 -2.88
CA GLY A 121 1.20 8.47 -3.52
C GLY A 121 -0.03 7.86 -4.20
N GLN A 122 0.14 6.70 -4.87
CA GLN A 122 -0.96 5.96 -5.48
C GLN A 122 -1.95 5.41 -4.44
N LEU A 123 -1.46 4.82 -3.36
CA LEU A 123 -2.27 4.30 -2.26
C LEU A 123 -3.02 5.41 -1.52
N GLU A 124 -2.40 6.57 -1.39
CA GLU A 124 -2.96 7.68 -0.65
C GLU A 124 -4.05 8.43 -1.43
N THR A 125 -3.81 8.68 -2.72
CA THR A 125 -4.74 9.43 -3.60
C THR A 125 -5.73 8.55 -4.35
N GLY A 126 -5.40 7.27 -4.56
CA GLY A 126 -6.11 6.40 -5.50
C GLY A 126 -5.83 6.73 -6.97
N LEU A 127 -4.85 7.58 -7.28
CA LEU A 127 -4.51 7.99 -8.64
C LEU A 127 -3.25 7.26 -9.13
N PRO A 128 -3.19 6.80 -10.40
CA PRO A 128 -1.99 6.23 -11.00
C PRO A 128 -0.78 7.17 -10.99
N SER A 129 0.44 6.61 -10.98
CA SER A 129 1.69 7.41 -10.98
C SER A 129 1.93 8.23 -12.27
N ASP A 130 1.27 7.86 -13.37
CA ASP A 130 1.31 8.59 -14.64
C ASP A 130 0.21 9.66 -14.78
N THR A 131 -0.57 9.88 -13.72
CA THR A 131 -1.54 10.99 -13.65
C THR A 131 -0.81 12.33 -13.78
N ASP A 132 -1.49 13.32 -14.35
CA ASP A 132 -0.94 14.67 -14.49
C ASP A 132 -0.39 15.18 -13.13
N PRO A 133 0.87 15.65 -13.08
CA PRO A 133 1.48 16.08 -11.81
C PRO A 133 0.68 17.17 -11.10
N VAL A 134 0.02 18.08 -11.84
CA VAL A 134 -0.82 19.12 -11.22
C VAL A 134 -1.99 18.48 -10.49
N GLU A 135 -2.65 17.49 -11.08
CA GLU A 135 -3.73 16.73 -10.44
C GLU A 135 -3.22 15.97 -9.20
N LEU A 136 -2.09 15.27 -9.30
CA LEU A 136 -1.51 14.51 -8.19
C LEU A 136 -1.15 15.40 -6.98
N TYR A 137 -0.44 16.50 -7.21
CA TYR A 137 0.02 17.37 -6.12
C TYR A 137 -1.06 18.30 -5.58
N SER A 138 -2.08 18.64 -6.39
CA SER A 138 -3.20 19.46 -5.92
C SER A 138 -4.34 18.67 -5.28
N TYR A 139 -4.20 17.34 -5.20
CA TYR A 139 -5.21 16.46 -4.65
C TYR A 139 -5.52 16.79 -3.17
N VAL A 140 -6.81 16.90 -2.86
CA VAL A 140 -7.31 17.08 -1.48
C VAL A 140 -8.26 15.93 -1.18
N GLY A 141 -7.86 15.06 -0.26
CA GLY A 141 -8.62 13.87 0.07
C GLY A 141 -9.51 14.06 1.29
N SER A 142 -9.91 12.92 1.85
CA SER A 142 -10.71 12.85 3.07
C SER A 142 -10.04 13.59 4.23
N LEU A 143 -10.85 14.13 5.14
CA LEU A 143 -10.39 14.93 6.29
C LEU A 143 -9.54 16.14 5.89
N SER A 144 -9.66 16.62 4.65
CA SER A 144 -8.87 17.73 4.10
C SER A 144 -7.35 17.48 4.12
N CYS A 145 -6.91 16.21 4.07
CA CYS A 145 -5.50 15.90 3.85
C CYS A 145 -5.08 16.35 2.45
N ILE A 146 -3.84 16.85 2.30
CA ILE A 146 -3.43 17.55 1.08
C ILE A 146 -2.21 16.93 0.41
N GLY A 147 -2.18 17.05 -0.91
CA GLY A 147 -1.06 16.68 -1.72
C GLY A 147 -1.00 15.20 -2.07
N ARG A 148 0.00 14.86 -2.89
CA ARG A 148 0.25 13.50 -3.38
C ARG A 148 0.37 12.49 -2.24
N TYR A 149 0.95 12.91 -1.13
CA TYR A 149 1.20 12.07 0.05
C TYR A 149 0.18 12.29 1.17
N GLN A 150 -0.93 13.02 0.93
CA GLN A 150 -2.01 13.22 1.91
C GLN A 150 -1.53 13.73 3.28
N PHE A 151 -0.73 14.78 3.29
CA PHE A 151 -0.22 15.40 4.50
C PHE A 151 -1.34 15.96 5.39
N THR A 152 -1.11 15.88 6.70
CA THR A 152 -1.97 16.44 7.75
C THR A 152 -1.31 17.64 8.42
N GLU A 153 -2.09 18.46 9.13
CA GLU A 153 -1.57 19.58 9.92
C GLU A 153 -0.52 19.14 10.96
N PRO A 154 -0.71 18.06 11.74
CA PRO A 154 0.28 17.63 12.71
C PRO A 154 1.66 17.29 12.12
N ILE A 155 1.70 16.59 10.97
CA ILE A 155 2.99 16.26 10.37
C ILE A 155 3.67 17.51 9.80
N LEU A 156 2.93 18.40 9.13
CA LEU A 156 3.52 19.64 8.60
C LEU A 156 3.92 20.64 9.70
N LEU A 157 3.25 20.60 10.86
CA LEU A 157 3.67 21.29 12.08
C LEU A 157 5.00 20.74 12.60
N ASN A 158 5.10 19.42 12.78
CA ASN A 158 6.31 18.78 13.30
C ASN A 158 7.52 18.96 12.37
N LEU A 159 7.28 19.05 11.06
CA LEU A 159 8.31 19.34 10.06
C LEU A 159 8.64 20.83 9.94
N GLY A 160 7.85 21.72 10.55
CA GLY A 160 8.08 23.17 10.54
C GLY A 160 7.66 23.88 9.26
N TYR A 161 6.78 23.31 8.45
CA TYR A 161 6.15 24.01 7.31
C TYR A 161 4.96 24.86 7.71
N TYR A 162 4.34 24.54 8.85
CA TYR A 162 3.05 25.07 9.24
C TYR A 162 2.98 25.39 10.73
N ASN A 163 2.33 26.49 11.08
CA ASN A 163 2.07 26.93 12.44
C ASN A 163 0.57 27.15 12.63
N PRO A 164 -0.15 26.33 13.42
CA PRO A 164 -1.56 26.58 13.75
C PRO A 164 -1.68 27.89 14.54
N LEU A 165 -2.86 28.54 14.50
CA LEU A 165 -3.06 29.73 15.34
C LEU A 165 -3.09 29.35 16.83
N PRO A 166 -2.71 30.26 17.74
CA PRO A 166 -2.81 30.00 19.17
C PRO A 166 -4.24 29.66 19.58
N GLY A 167 -4.44 28.47 20.19
CA GLY A 167 -5.74 28.01 20.64
C GLY A 167 -6.65 27.44 19.56
N ASP A 168 -6.16 27.26 18.33
CA ASP A 168 -6.93 26.63 17.26
C ASP A 168 -7.05 25.12 17.44
N ASP A 169 -8.25 24.61 17.16
CA ASP A 169 -8.48 23.21 16.89
C ASP A 169 -7.88 22.84 15.52
N TYR A 170 -7.22 21.69 15.44
CA TYR A 170 -6.75 21.07 14.20
C TYR A 170 -6.93 19.55 14.28
N TYR A 171 -6.62 18.84 13.20
CA TYR A 171 -6.79 17.38 13.17
C TYR A 171 -6.08 16.70 14.36
N LYS A 172 -6.82 15.86 15.11
CA LYS A 172 -6.37 15.19 16.36
C LYS A 172 -6.08 16.13 17.55
N ASN A 173 -6.38 17.41 17.42
CA ASN A 173 -6.35 18.41 18.48
C ASN A 173 -7.64 19.23 18.45
N GLY A 174 -8.76 18.63 18.88
CA GLY A 174 -10.07 19.30 18.93
C GLY A 174 -10.88 19.26 17.62
N SER A 175 -10.26 18.94 16.48
CA SER A 175 -10.97 18.74 15.20
C SER A 175 -10.86 17.31 14.65
N ASP A 176 -11.91 16.90 13.93
CA ASP A 176 -11.99 15.63 13.20
C ASP A 176 -11.35 15.69 11.81
N LYS A 177 -10.93 16.89 11.36
CA LYS A 177 -10.30 17.11 10.05
C LYS A 177 -9.26 18.22 10.09
N ASN A 178 -8.47 18.32 9.02
CA ASN A 178 -7.53 19.42 8.84
C ASN A 178 -8.28 20.70 8.46
N LEU A 179 -7.92 21.82 9.10
CA LEU A 179 -8.59 23.12 8.91
C LEU A 179 -7.73 24.14 8.17
N TRP A 180 -6.41 24.03 8.23
CA TRP A 180 -5.43 24.87 7.55
C TRP A 180 -5.59 26.37 7.85
N LYS A 181 -6.01 26.74 9.06
CA LYS A 181 -6.31 28.14 9.50
C LYS A 181 -5.11 29.00 9.91
N GLY A 182 -4.04 28.35 10.36
CA GLY A 182 -2.74 28.92 10.69
C GLY A 182 -1.92 29.42 9.51
N THR A 183 -0.62 29.55 9.74
CA THR A 183 0.33 30.23 8.84
C THR A 183 1.41 29.28 8.34
N TRP A 184 1.82 29.45 7.09
CA TRP A 184 2.92 28.71 6.48
C TRP A 184 4.24 29.44 6.74
N THR A 185 5.29 28.69 7.04
CA THR A 185 6.54 29.26 7.57
C THR A 185 7.48 29.81 6.51
N GLY A 186 7.28 29.46 5.23
CA GLY A 186 8.24 29.74 4.16
C GLY A 186 9.33 28.68 4.00
N LYS A 187 9.32 27.61 4.82
CA LYS A 187 10.29 26.51 4.70
C LYS A 187 10.23 25.94 3.26
N ASN A 188 11.40 25.77 2.66
CA ASN A 188 11.59 25.32 1.27
C ASN A 188 10.70 26.10 0.26
N GLY A 189 10.55 27.41 0.50
CA GLY A 189 9.83 28.33 -0.38
C GLY A 189 8.30 28.23 -0.34
N CYS A 190 7.74 27.49 0.61
CA CYS A 190 6.30 27.34 0.78
C CYS A 190 5.74 28.35 1.80
N TYR A 191 5.13 29.41 1.29
CA TYR A 191 4.57 30.51 2.08
C TYR A 191 3.04 30.45 2.16
N SER A 192 2.40 29.45 1.55
CA SER A 192 0.95 29.33 1.53
C SER A 192 0.47 27.91 1.25
N TYR A 193 -0.78 27.65 1.59
CA TYR A 193 -1.50 26.42 1.24
C TYR A 193 -1.45 26.14 -0.27
N GLN A 194 -1.54 27.20 -1.07
CA GLN A 194 -1.51 27.08 -2.52
C GLN A 194 -0.10 26.79 -3.05
N ASP A 195 0.96 27.30 -2.42
CA ASP A 195 2.34 26.92 -2.77
C ASP A 195 2.55 25.42 -2.54
N PHE A 196 2.05 24.89 -1.42
CA PHE A 196 2.13 23.47 -1.11
C PHE A 196 1.38 22.62 -2.14
N LEU A 197 0.12 22.94 -2.44
CA LEU A 197 -0.67 22.21 -3.44
C LEU A 197 -0.13 22.31 -4.87
N LYS A 198 0.58 23.39 -5.20
CA LYS A 198 1.26 23.52 -6.50
C LYS A 198 2.62 22.80 -6.53
N ASN A 199 3.00 22.16 -5.43
CA ASN A 199 4.31 21.58 -5.21
C ASN A 199 5.43 22.55 -5.62
N LYS A 200 5.30 23.82 -5.21
CA LYS A 200 6.27 24.86 -5.57
C LYS A 200 7.63 24.49 -4.98
N GLN A 201 8.67 24.55 -5.82
CA GLN A 201 10.02 24.12 -5.45
C GLN A 201 10.06 22.70 -4.86
N ASP A 202 9.22 21.80 -5.41
CA ASP A 202 9.15 20.40 -5.00
C ASP A 202 8.84 20.20 -3.51
N VAL A 203 8.18 21.16 -2.85
CA VAL A 203 8.01 21.16 -1.39
C VAL A 203 7.36 19.89 -0.81
N GLN A 204 6.47 19.22 -1.54
CA GLN A 204 5.90 17.95 -1.09
C GLN A 204 6.94 16.82 -1.09
N GLU A 205 7.89 16.85 -2.04
CA GLU A 205 9.01 15.91 -2.13
C GLU A 205 10.01 16.12 -0.99
N HIS A 206 10.27 17.37 -0.61
CA HIS A 206 11.02 17.68 0.61
C HIS A 206 10.30 17.15 1.85
N ALA A 207 9.02 17.52 2.01
CA ALA A 207 8.26 17.21 3.20
C ALA A 207 8.11 15.69 3.44
N ILE A 208 7.92 14.87 2.39
CA ILE A 208 7.77 13.41 2.58
C ILE A 208 9.08 12.74 3.01
N ARG A 209 10.22 13.21 2.49
CA ARG A 209 11.55 12.69 2.87
C ARG A 209 11.89 13.08 4.31
N GLU A 210 11.61 14.32 4.69
CA GLU A 210 11.74 14.78 6.07
C GLU A 210 10.78 14.04 7.01
N ALA A 211 9.54 13.74 6.58
CA ALA A 211 8.59 12.92 7.34
C ALA A 211 9.13 11.51 7.59
N PHE A 212 9.70 10.86 6.56
CA PHE A 212 10.32 9.54 6.69
C PHE A 212 11.50 9.57 7.67
N GLN A 213 12.34 10.61 7.60
CA GLN A 213 13.45 10.79 8.53
C GLN A 213 12.97 10.99 9.97
N LEU A 214 11.95 11.83 10.19
CA LEU A 214 11.34 12.06 11.50
C LEU A 214 10.73 10.77 12.05
N ASN A 215 9.93 10.07 11.25
CA ASN A 215 9.28 8.82 11.64
C ASN A 215 10.30 7.75 12.02
N LEU A 216 11.40 7.62 11.26
CA LEU A 216 12.48 6.70 11.59
C LEU A 216 13.13 7.04 12.95
N ALA A 217 13.35 8.33 13.22
CA ALA A 217 13.91 8.76 14.50
C ALA A 217 12.98 8.40 15.68
N VAL A 218 11.67 8.65 15.55
CA VAL A 218 10.66 8.33 16.56
C VAL A 218 10.56 6.82 16.81
N ILE A 219 10.57 6.02 15.74
CA ILE A 219 10.53 4.56 15.82
C ILE A 219 11.76 4.03 16.55
N ASN A 220 12.96 4.48 16.16
CA ASN A 220 14.22 4.06 16.79
C ASN A 220 14.28 4.43 18.28
N GLN A 221 13.78 5.61 18.64
CA GLN A 221 13.65 6.03 20.02
C GLN A 221 12.69 5.15 20.81
N THR A 222 11.53 4.83 20.24
CA THR A 222 10.48 4.02 20.92
C THR A 222 10.93 2.57 21.10
N LEU A 223 11.66 2.01 20.14
CA LEU A 223 12.17 0.65 20.17
C LEU A 223 13.49 0.51 20.97
N ASN A 224 14.00 1.60 21.57
CA ASN A 224 15.25 1.62 22.31
C ASN A 224 16.45 1.05 21.54
N SER A 225 16.55 1.31 20.23
CA SER A 225 17.67 0.93 19.35
C SER A 225 18.03 -0.56 19.23
N ASN A 226 17.26 -1.49 19.81
CA ASN A 226 17.59 -2.93 19.88
C ASN A 226 16.83 -3.82 18.88
N PHE A 227 15.99 -3.25 18.01
CA PHE A 227 15.14 -4.03 17.11
C PHE A 227 15.68 -4.04 15.68
N SER A 228 16.07 -5.23 15.22
CA SER A 228 16.42 -5.55 13.83
C SER A 228 15.33 -6.43 13.23
N PHE A 229 14.12 -5.89 13.04
CA PHE A 229 13.04 -6.59 12.32
C PHE A 229 13.21 -6.50 10.80
N LEU A 230 14.20 -5.76 10.31
CA LEU A 230 14.50 -5.66 8.90
C LEU A 230 14.84 -7.06 8.37
N GLU A 231 14.17 -7.46 7.29
CA GLU A 231 14.39 -8.71 6.56
C GLU A 231 13.96 -10.01 7.26
N GLN A 232 13.07 -9.94 8.26
CA GLN A 232 12.52 -11.15 8.90
C GLN A 232 11.00 -11.23 8.87
N PRO A 233 10.44 -12.44 8.79
CA PRO A 233 9.01 -12.64 9.00
C PRO A 233 8.61 -12.16 10.40
N PHE A 234 7.54 -11.37 10.49
CA PHE A 234 6.98 -10.92 11.76
C PHE A 234 5.54 -11.41 11.90
N LYS A 235 5.22 -12.00 13.05
CA LYS A 235 3.89 -12.48 13.35
C LYS A 235 3.14 -11.52 14.27
N PHE A 236 2.08 -10.91 13.76
CA PHE A 236 1.08 -10.24 14.56
C PHE A 236 0.11 -11.27 15.16
N THR A 237 -0.17 -11.16 16.45
CA THR A 237 -1.03 -12.10 17.19
C THR A 237 -2.44 -11.56 17.43
N GLY A 238 -2.67 -10.28 17.14
CA GLY A 238 -3.99 -9.66 17.21
C GLY A 238 -4.00 -8.25 16.64
N GLY A 239 -5.13 -7.57 16.79
CA GLY A 239 -5.31 -6.20 16.34
C GLY A 239 -6.19 -6.08 15.09
N CYS A 240 -6.01 -5.00 14.35
CA CYS A 240 -6.83 -4.63 13.19
C CYS A 240 -6.76 -5.67 12.09
N ASN A 241 -7.90 -6.29 11.73
CA ASN A 241 -8.00 -7.27 10.64
C ASN A 241 -7.05 -8.48 10.77
N VAL A 242 -6.46 -8.73 11.94
CA VAL A 242 -5.61 -9.88 12.20
C VAL A 242 -6.48 -11.08 12.58
N PRO A 243 -6.38 -12.22 11.87
CA PRO A 243 -7.12 -13.43 12.20
C PRO A 243 -6.79 -13.99 13.60
N ILE A 244 -7.66 -14.85 14.14
CA ILE A 244 -7.47 -15.47 15.48
C ILE A 244 -6.14 -16.24 15.58
N ASN A 245 -5.67 -16.86 14.50
CA ASN A 245 -4.40 -17.57 14.45
C ASN A 245 -3.16 -16.65 14.25
N GLY A 246 -3.38 -15.34 14.18
CA GLY A 246 -2.40 -14.33 13.83
C GLY A 246 -2.20 -14.17 12.34
N GLU A 247 -1.42 -13.16 11.97
CA GLU A 247 -1.02 -12.84 10.61
C GLU A 247 0.51 -12.77 10.54
N VAL A 248 1.10 -13.41 9.53
CA VAL A 248 2.55 -13.37 9.30
C VAL A 248 2.83 -12.48 8.11
N VAL A 249 3.53 -11.37 8.36
CA VAL A 249 4.15 -10.57 7.30
C VAL A 249 5.49 -11.24 6.99
N THR A 250 5.68 -11.67 5.74
CA THR A 250 6.83 -12.49 5.33
C THR A 250 8.15 -11.73 5.30
N ASN A 251 8.10 -10.45 4.95
CA ASN A 251 9.27 -9.58 4.92
C ASN A 251 8.89 -8.19 5.42
N VAL A 252 9.52 -7.75 6.50
CA VAL A 252 9.36 -6.40 7.05
C VAL A 252 10.53 -5.55 6.57
N THR A 253 10.24 -4.56 5.73
CA THR A 253 11.23 -3.66 5.13
C THR A 253 11.13 -2.25 5.71
N MET A 254 12.17 -1.43 5.54
CA MET A 254 12.15 -0.02 5.90
C MET A 254 11.01 0.73 5.18
N ALA A 255 10.77 0.40 3.92
CA ALA A 255 9.69 0.99 3.13
C ALA A 255 8.33 0.75 3.77
N GLY A 256 8.02 -0.51 4.12
CA GLY A 256 6.74 -0.85 4.75
C GLY A 256 6.57 -0.21 6.12
N ILE A 257 7.63 -0.13 6.91
CA ILE A 257 7.60 0.51 8.23
C ILE A 257 7.30 1.99 8.12
N LEU A 258 8.03 2.71 7.25
CA LEU A 258 7.88 4.16 7.13
C LEU A 258 6.59 4.56 6.40
N ALA A 259 6.14 3.78 5.41
CA ALA A 259 4.82 3.96 4.81
C ALA A 259 3.70 3.73 5.83
N SER A 260 3.81 2.70 6.68
CA SER A 260 2.86 2.47 7.78
C SER A 260 2.89 3.62 8.78
N ALA A 261 4.07 4.14 9.11
CA ALA A 261 4.25 5.24 10.07
C ALA A 261 3.66 6.55 9.56
N HIS A 262 3.79 6.80 8.25
CA HIS A 262 3.16 7.93 7.58
C HIS A 262 1.64 7.88 7.70
N LEU A 263 1.04 6.70 7.52
CA LEU A 263 -0.41 6.54 7.60
C LEU A 263 -0.94 6.63 9.04
N ILE A 264 -0.37 5.86 9.96
CA ILE A 264 -1.02 5.61 11.26
C ILE A 264 -0.35 6.26 12.47
N ASP A 265 0.80 6.92 12.28
CA ASP A 265 1.75 7.44 13.28
C ASP A 265 2.89 6.48 13.66
N ALA A 266 4.10 7.03 13.73
CA ALA A 266 5.35 6.33 14.01
C ALA A 266 5.39 5.64 15.39
N VAL A 267 4.79 6.26 16.42
CA VAL A 267 4.70 5.66 17.76
C VAL A 267 3.75 4.46 17.74
N LYS A 268 2.64 4.55 17.01
CA LYS A 268 1.70 3.43 16.87
C LYS A 268 2.36 2.25 16.15
N VAL A 269 3.15 2.50 15.10
CA VAL A 269 3.91 1.44 14.41
C VAL A 269 4.92 0.78 15.36
N ALA A 270 5.72 1.57 16.08
CA ALA A 270 6.68 1.01 17.04
C ALA A 270 5.99 0.16 18.12
N ASN A 271 4.89 0.66 18.69
CA ASN A 271 4.09 -0.08 19.67
C ASN A 271 3.45 -1.34 19.07
N ALA A 272 3.11 -1.35 17.79
CA ALA A 272 2.58 -2.53 17.13
C ALA A 272 3.61 -3.66 17.07
N PHE A 273 4.88 -3.35 16.80
CA PHE A 273 5.98 -4.31 16.84
C PHE A 273 6.30 -4.76 18.27
N LEU A 274 6.33 -3.85 19.25
CA LEU A 274 6.58 -4.20 20.65
C LEU A 274 5.53 -5.15 21.23
N ASN A 275 4.27 -4.96 20.84
CA ASN A 275 3.14 -5.70 21.40
C ASN A 275 2.61 -6.81 20.46
N ALA A 276 3.25 -7.03 19.31
CA ALA A 276 2.79 -7.92 18.25
C ALA A 276 1.30 -7.71 17.87
N THR A 277 0.81 -6.46 17.94
CA THR A 277 -0.60 -6.12 17.76
C THR A 277 -0.76 -5.08 16.66
N ALA A 278 -1.38 -5.46 15.54
CA ALA A 278 -1.56 -4.57 14.39
C ALA A 278 -2.54 -3.43 14.74
N GLN A 279 -2.14 -2.18 14.48
CA GLN A 279 -2.98 -1.01 14.70
C GLN A 279 -3.76 -0.68 13.43
N CYS A 280 -4.96 -0.10 13.59
CA CYS A 280 -5.72 0.45 12.46
C CYS A 280 -5.31 1.90 12.19
N ASP A 281 -5.35 2.29 10.93
CA ASP A 281 -5.56 3.69 10.56
C ASP A 281 -6.88 4.20 11.13
N ASP A 282 -6.86 5.44 11.64
CA ASP A 282 -8.02 6.10 12.20
C ASP A 282 -9.05 6.44 11.10
N ILE A 283 -8.61 6.62 9.84
CA ILE A 283 -9.41 7.12 8.72
C ILE A 283 -9.99 5.98 7.87
N LYS A 284 -9.11 5.24 7.17
CA LYS A 284 -9.45 4.18 6.21
C LYS A 284 -9.70 2.83 6.89
N LYS A 285 -9.42 2.71 8.20
CA LYS A 285 -9.48 1.45 8.98
C LYS A 285 -8.60 0.33 8.39
N GLU A 286 -7.54 0.74 7.71
CA GLU A 286 -6.55 -0.15 7.13
C GLU A 286 -5.58 -0.62 8.20
N SER A 287 -5.19 -1.89 8.15
CA SER A 287 -4.19 -2.46 9.06
C SER A 287 -2.79 -2.14 8.59
N ILE A 288 -1.86 -1.92 9.52
CA ILE A 288 -0.42 -1.84 9.17
C ILE A 288 0.08 -3.08 8.44
N THR A 289 -0.50 -4.26 8.68
CA THR A 289 -0.07 -5.51 8.02
C THR A 289 -0.20 -5.42 6.51
N MET A 290 -1.19 -4.65 6.05
CA MET A 290 -1.43 -4.42 4.62
C MET A 290 -0.30 -3.59 4.01
N PHE A 291 0.10 -2.48 4.65
CA PHE A 291 1.22 -1.66 4.16
C PHE A 291 2.56 -2.39 4.26
N LEU A 292 2.79 -3.11 5.36
CA LEU A 292 3.98 -3.95 5.48
C LEU A 292 4.04 -4.96 4.32
N SER A 293 2.91 -5.53 3.91
CA SER A 293 2.84 -6.41 2.73
C SER A 293 2.94 -5.69 1.39
N ASP A 294 2.42 -4.46 1.25
CA ASP A 294 2.47 -3.72 -0.03
C ASP A 294 3.90 -3.31 -0.41
N PHE A 295 4.75 -3.11 0.60
CA PHE A 295 6.14 -2.66 0.45
C PHE A 295 7.17 -3.75 0.79
N ASN A 296 6.77 -5.01 0.91
CA ASN A 296 7.61 -6.11 1.37
C ASN A 296 8.77 -6.50 0.41
N GLU A 297 8.81 -5.98 -0.81
CA GLU A 297 9.93 -6.17 -1.75
C GLU A 297 10.75 -4.90 -2.03
N CYS A 298 10.50 -3.82 -1.30
CA CYS A 298 11.26 -2.59 -1.42
C CYS A 298 11.95 -2.31 -0.12
N ASP A 299 13.28 -2.18 -0.16
CA ASP A 299 14.04 -1.84 1.03
C ASP A 299 15.11 -0.78 0.78
N PHE A 300 15.41 -0.01 1.81
CA PHE A 300 16.42 1.03 1.77
C PHE A 300 16.92 1.30 3.19
N SER A 301 18.11 1.87 3.28
CA SER A 301 18.77 2.16 4.54
C SER A 301 18.46 3.56 5.05
N LYS A 302 18.83 3.83 6.31
CA LYS A 302 18.80 5.18 6.87
C LYS A 302 19.64 6.15 6.02
N GLU A 303 20.78 5.68 5.51
CA GLU A 303 21.69 6.45 4.69
C GLU A 303 21.02 6.92 3.39
N ASN A 304 20.15 6.12 2.79
CA ASN A 304 19.39 6.53 1.60
C ASN A 304 18.41 7.67 1.93
N ILE A 305 17.74 7.63 3.08
CA ILE A 305 16.83 8.69 3.53
C ILE A 305 17.60 9.98 3.80
N ASP A 306 18.69 9.88 4.57
CA ASP A 306 19.53 11.04 4.91
C ASP A 306 20.14 11.68 3.66
N ALA A 307 20.60 10.87 2.71
CA ALA A 307 21.09 11.35 1.42
C ALA A 307 20.00 12.03 0.60
N ALA A 308 18.78 11.47 0.59
CA ALA A 308 17.64 12.04 -0.12
C ALA A 308 17.21 13.39 0.45
N VAL A 309 17.21 13.56 1.79
CA VAL A 309 16.97 14.86 2.43
C VAL A 309 18.10 15.84 2.10
N SER A 310 19.35 15.41 2.24
CA SER A 310 20.53 16.28 2.01
C SER A 310 20.71 16.71 0.55
N ALA A 311 20.17 15.96 -0.41
CA ALA A 311 20.26 16.28 -1.83
C ALA A 311 19.52 17.57 -2.21
N PHE A 312 18.55 17.96 -1.39
CA PHE A 312 17.70 19.13 -1.59
C PHE A 312 18.26 20.43 -0.94
N ASP A 313 19.25 20.30 -0.05
CA ASP A 313 19.90 21.44 0.61
C ASP A 313 21.03 22.06 -0.26
N LYS A 314 21.24 21.55 -1.47
CA LYS A 314 22.31 21.96 -2.40
C LYS A 314 21.78 22.85 -3.52
#